data_AF-A0A397GND3-F1
#
_entry.id   AF-A0A397GND3-F1
#
_cell.length_a   1.000
_cell.length_b   1.000
_cell.length_c   1.000
_cell.angle_alpha   90.00
_cell.angle_beta   90.00
_cell.angle_gamma   90.00
#
_symmetry.space_group_name_H-M   'P 1'
#
loop_
_entity.id
_entity.type
_entity.pdbx_description
1 polymer ?
#
loop_
_entity_poly.entity_id
_entity_poly.type
_entity_poly.pdbx_seq_one_letter_code
_entity_poly.pdbx_strand_id
1 'polypeptide(L)'
;MYYEDCIEQDPNEEWREIEINSRKFRVSSLGRVQFPNGLISRGSLDAGYLRVAREKYRVHRLVALAFCAKEEGKEYVNHIDGDSTNNKASNLEWVSQKENTQHAIRLGLRCQRAVKQIFHDGSFQVFPSLAEAQRITGAKNQDISLVCRGLQNHTRGYRWEYINATIHNKN
;
A
#
# COMPACT_ATOMS: atom_id res chain seq x y z
N MET A 1 32.55 2.04 -20.89
CA MET A 1 32.49 0.60 -20.58
C MET A 1 31.17 0.38 -19.86
N TYR A 2 30.17 -0.14 -20.56
CA TYR A 2 28.85 -0.39 -19.99
C TYR A 2 28.94 -1.71 -19.24
N TYR A 3 28.73 -1.69 -17.93
CA TYR A 3 28.42 -2.91 -17.18
C TYR A 3 27.08 -3.38 -17.71
N GLU A 4 27.09 -4.39 -18.57
CA GLU A 4 25.91 -5.22 -18.73
C GLU A 4 25.64 -5.82 -17.35
N ASP A 5 24.53 -5.43 -16.72
CA ASP A 5 24.00 -6.07 -15.52
C ASP A 5 23.72 -7.54 -15.88
N CYS A 6 24.76 -8.37 -15.86
CA CYS A 6 24.65 -9.82 -15.95
C CYS A 6 23.81 -10.25 -14.76
N ILE A 7 22.52 -10.53 -14.99
CA ILE A 7 21.64 -11.09 -13.98
C ILE A 7 22.22 -12.46 -13.63
N GLU A 8 22.93 -12.54 -12.51
CA GLU A 8 23.45 -13.80 -12.01
C GLU A 8 22.31 -14.78 -11.80
N GLN A 9 22.47 -15.98 -12.34
CA GLN A 9 21.52 -17.07 -12.13
C GLN A 9 21.65 -17.53 -10.69
N ASP A 10 20.62 -17.29 -9.89
CA ASP A 10 20.51 -17.86 -8.56
C ASP A 10 19.96 -19.28 -8.71
N PRO A 11 20.67 -20.33 -8.25
CA PRO A 11 20.20 -21.70 -8.38
C PRO A 11 18.88 -21.98 -7.63
N ASN A 12 18.49 -21.10 -6.70
CA ASN A 12 17.20 -21.18 -6.00
C ASN A 12 16.08 -20.35 -6.69
N GLU A 13 16.37 -19.74 -7.83
CA GLU A 13 15.36 -19.03 -8.61
C GLU A 13 14.46 -20.02 -9.35
N GLU A 14 13.26 -20.22 -8.81
CA GLU A 14 12.21 -20.94 -9.49
C GLU A 14 11.53 -20.06 -10.53
N TRP A 15 11.23 -20.62 -11.70
CA TRP A 15 10.46 -19.97 -12.76
C TRP A 15 9.16 -20.73 -13.02
N ARG A 16 8.04 -20.02 -13.07
CA ARG A 16 6.70 -20.58 -13.34
C ARG A 16 6.01 -19.82 -14.47
N GLU A 17 5.20 -20.54 -15.23
CA GLU A 17 4.34 -19.93 -16.23
C GLU A 17 2.96 -19.64 -15.65
N ILE A 18 2.43 -18.46 -15.95
CA ILE A 18 1.06 -18.07 -15.61
C ILE A 18 0.39 -17.45 -16.82
N GLU A 19 -0.94 -17.54 -16.85
CA GLU A 19 -1.75 -16.92 -17.89
C GLU A 19 -2.74 -15.94 -17.26
N ILE A 20 -2.71 -14.69 -17.74
CA ILE A 20 -3.62 -13.63 -17.29
C ILE A 20 -4.16 -12.92 -18.51
N ASN A 21 -5.49 -12.82 -18.62
CA ASN A 21 -6.18 -12.19 -19.75
C ASN A 21 -5.68 -12.72 -21.11
N SER A 22 -5.55 -14.05 -21.23
CA SER A 22 -5.04 -14.75 -22.42
C SER A 22 -3.59 -14.38 -22.80
N ARG A 23 -2.81 -13.83 -21.86
CA ARG A 23 -1.40 -13.54 -22.03
C ARG A 23 -0.58 -14.39 -21.08
N LYS A 24 0.38 -15.12 -21.65
CA LYS A 24 1.35 -15.92 -20.90
C LYS A 24 2.49 -15.06 -20.40
N PHE A 25 2.88 -15.30 -19.16
CA PHE A 25 4.05 -14.72 -18.52
C PHE A 25 4.86 -15.84 -17.91
N ARG A 26 6.19 -15.72 -17.98
CA ARG A 26 7.09 -16.53 -17.18
C ARG A 26 7.65 -15.65 -16.07
N VAL A 27 7.38 -16.01 -14.83
CA VAL A 27 7.71 -15.23 -13.63
C VAL A 27 8.62 -16.03 -12.73
N SER A 28 9.53 -15.34 -12.05
CA SER A 28 10.44 -15.96 -11.10
C SER A 28 10.10 -15.68 -9.64
N SER A 29 10.54 -16.57 -8.75
CA SER A 29 10.41 -16.43 -7.31
C SER A 29 11.12 -15.19 -6.75
N LEU A 30 12.05 -14.59 -7.51
CA LEU A 30 12.81 -13.40 -7.14
C LEU A 30 12.19 -12.09 -7.65
N GLY A 31 10.99 -12.14 -8.22
CA GLY A 31 10.29 -10.95 -8.68
C GLY A 31 10.69 -10.48 -10.08
N ARG A 32 11.14 -11.40 -10.94
CA ARG A 32 11.51 -11.14 -12.33
C ARG A 32 10.45 -11.67 -13.30
N VAL A 33 10.31 -11.03 -14.45
CA VAL A 33 9.41 -11.45 -15.54
C VAL A 33 10.23 -11.65 -16.81
N GLN A 34 10.09 -12.81 -17.44
CA GLN A 34 10.67 -13.10 -18.74
C GLN A 34 9.59 -12.93 -19.83
N PHE A 35 9.94 -12.17 -20.87
CA PHE A 35 9.12 -11.94 -22.05
C PHE A 35 9.34 -13.02 -23.12
N PRO A 36 8.43 -13.15 -24.12
CA PRO A 36 8.58 -14.15 -25.19
C PRO A 36 9.86 -14.04 -26.03
N ASN A 37 10.49 -12.86 -26.08
CA ASN A 37 11.77 -12.64 -26.74
C ASN A 37 12.99 -13.05 -25.89
N GLY A 38 12.77 -13.68 -24.72
CA GLY A 38 13.80 -14.09 -23.79
C GLY A 38 14.27 -13.01 -22.81
N LEU A 39 13.90 -11.74 -23.03
CA LEU A 39 14.32 -10.62 -22.18
C LEU A 39 13.73 -10.76 -20.76
N ILE A 40 14.59 -10.61 -19.76
CA ILE A 40 14.21 -10.60 -18.34
C ILE A 40 14.11 -9.16 -17.85
N SER A 41 13.08 -8.85 -17.09
CA SER A 41 12.87 -7.53 -16.51
C SER A 41 12.38 -7.62 -15.07
N ARG A 42 12.80 -6.66 -14.25
CA ARG A 42 12.22 -6.38 -12.92
C ARG A 42 11.00 -5.45 -12.99
N GLY A 43 10.67 -4.95 -14.18
CA GLY A 43 9.66 -3.92 -14.40
C GLY A 43 10.17 -2.50 -14.18
N SER A 44 9.31 -1.52 -14.45
CA SER A 44 9.52 -0.09 -14.19
C SER A 44 8.62 0.38 -13.05
N LEU A 45 9.11 1.33 -12.25
CA LEU A 45 8.35 1.89 -11.14
C LEU A 45 7.26 2.85 -11.67
N ASP A 46 5.99 2.55 -11.38
CA ASP A 46 4.83 3.39 -11.69
C ASP A 46 3.85 3.40 -10.51
N ALA A 47 3.43 4.60 -10.08
CA ALA A 47 2.50 4.81 -8.97
C ALA A 47 2.86 3.99 -7.70
N GLY A 48 4.16 3.91 -7.41
CA GLY A 48 4.69 3.19 -6.25
C GLY A 48 4.78 1.67 -6.40
N TYR A 49 4.59 1.08 -7.59
CA TYR A 49 4.73 -0.37 -7.80
C TYR A 49 5.53 -0.67 -9.07
N LEU A 50 6.28 -1.78 -9.07
CA LEU A 50 6.93 -2.26 -10.30
C LEU A 50 5.90 -2.86 -11.28
N ARG A 51 6.02 -2.51 -12.56
CA ARG A 51 5.11 -2.94 -13.62
C ARG A 51 5.80 -3.36 -14.90
N VAL A 52 5.11 -4.19 -15.70
CA VAL A 52 5.60 -4.71 -16.99
C VAL A 52 4.55 -4.58 -18.09
N ALA A 53 4.99 -4.77 -19.34
CA ALA A 53 4.18 -4.70 -20.55
C ALA A 53 3.43 -3.37 -20.69
N ARG A 54 4.20 -2.26 -20.78
CA ARG A 54 3.69 -0.88 -20.82
C ARG A 54 2.81 -0.58 -19.61
N GLU A 55 3.32 -0.88 -18.42
CA GLU A 55 2.70 -0.54 -17.12
C GLU A 55 1.32 -1.17 -16.85
N LYS A 56 0.92 -2.15 -17.67
CA LYS A 56 -0.39 -2.81 -17.55
C LYS A 56 -0.47 -3.78 -16.37
N TYR A 57 0.62 -4.50 -16.08
CA TYR A 57 0.61 -5.57 -15.07
C TYR A 57 1.58 -5.27 -13.94
N ARG A 58 1.13 -5.42 -12.69
CA ARG A 58 1.94 -5.24 -11.48
C ARG A 58 2.76 -6.50 -11.20
N VAL A 59 4.07 -6.35 -11.01
CA VAL A 59 5.00 -7.48 -10.84
C VAL A 59 4.65 -8.32 -9.61
N HIS A 60 4.44 -7.74 -8.43
CA HIS A 60 4.04 -8.50 -7.23
C HIS A 60 2.81 -9.38 -7.45
N ARG A 61 1.81 -8.93 -8.24
CA ARG A 61 0.62 -9.75 -8.49
C ARG A 61 0.94 -10.95 -9.38
N LEU A 62 1.78 -10.76 -10.39
CA LEU A 62 2.24 -11.87 -11.23
C LEU A 62 2.98 -12.91 -10.38
N VAL A 63 3.89 -12.45 -9.51
CA VAL A 63 4.65 -13.33 -8.62
C VAL A 63 3.72 -14.04 -7.62
N ALA A 64 2.83 -13.31 -6.95
CA ALA A 64 1.93 -13.89 -5.96
C ALA A 64 0.94 -14.91 -6.57
N LEU A 65 0.50 -14.70 -7.81
CA LEU A 65 -0.31 -15.69 -8.53
C LEU A 65 0.45 -16.98 -8.85
N ALA A 66 1.76 -16.89 -9.05
CA ALA A 66 2.60 -18.03 -9.40
C ALA A 66 3.10 -18.81 -8.18
N PHE A 67 3.40 -18.12 -7.08
CA PHE A 67 4.16 -18.69 -5.95
C PHE A 67 3.45 -18.66 -4.60
N CYS A 68 2.42 -17.82 -4.42
CA CYS A 68 1.75 -17.69 -3.13
C CYS A 68 0.41 -18.44 -3.13
N ALA A 69 0.17 -19.24 -2.10
CA ALA A 69 -1.14 -19.88 -1.91
C ALA A 69 -2.21 -18.81 -1.64
N LYS A 70 -3.29 -18.82 -2.41
CA LYS A 70 -4.42 -17.92 -2.23
C LYS A 70 -5.51 -18.62 -1.42
N GLU A 71 -5.79 -18.11 -0.24
CA GLU A 71 -6.94 -18.53 0.56
C GLU A 71 -8.23 -17.81 0.11
N GLU A 72 -9.38 -18.43 0.37
CA GLU A 72 -10.68 -17.83 0.07
C GLU A 72 -10.89 -16.52 0.83
N GLY A 73 -11.44 -15.50 0.16
CA GLY A 73 -11.67 -14.17 0.74
C GLY A 73 -10.42 -13.25 0.80
N LYS A 74 -9.24 -13.72 0.38
CA LYS A 74 -8.00 -12.93 0.34
C LYS A 74 -7.68 -12.45 -1.08
N GLU A 75 -8.16 -11.26 -1.42
CA GLU A 75 -8.06 -10.69 -2.79
C GLU A 75 -6.90 -9.70 -3.00
N TYR A 76 -6.17 -9.35 -1.94
CA TYR A 76 -5.09 -8.35 -1.99
C TYR A 76 -3.74 -9.03 -1.80
N VAL A 77 -2.71 -8.54 -2.50
CA VAL A 77 -1.33 -8.96 -2.25
C VAL A 77 -0.69 -7.94 -1.32
N ASN A 78 -0.13 -8.40 -0.21
CA ASN A 78 0.62 -7.61 0.75
C ASN A 78 2.13 -7.84 0.57
N HIS A 79 2.91 -6.77 0.80
CA HIS A 79 4.36 -6.83 0.95
C HIS A 79 4.67 -6.90 2.45
N ILE A 80 5.24 -8.00 2.91
CA ILE A 80 5.43 -8.28 4.35
C ILE A 80 6.33 -7.23 5.03
N ASP A 81 7.33 -6.74 4.30
CA ASP A 81 8.24 -5.67 4.75
C ASP A 81 7.71 -4.25 4.50
N GLY A 82 6.58 -4.10 3.79
CA GLY A 82 6.04 -2.81 3.39
C GLY A 82 6.74 -2.12 2.21
N ASP A 83 7.75 -2.74 1.60
CA ASP A 83 8.45 -2.22 0.41
C ASP A 83 7.84 -2.79 -0.87
N SER A 84 7.16 -1.92 -1.62
CA SER A 84 6.49 -2.27 -2.88
C SER A 84 7.43 -2.63 -4.04
N THR A 85 8.74 -2.45 -3.87
CA THR A 85 9.78 -2.82 -4.84
C THR A 85 10.37 -4.20 -4.55
N ASN A 86 10.25 -4.72 -3.32
CA ASN A 86 10.68 -6.06 -2.95
C ASN A 86 9.64 -7.12 -3.33
N ASN A 87 9.66 -7.53 -4.59
CA ASN A 87 8.69 -8.45 -5.18
C ASN A 87 9.09 -9.93 -5.11
N LYS A 88 9.99 -10.32 -4.18
CA LYS A 88 10.32 -11.73 -3.95
C LYS A 88 9.09 -12.47 -3.46
N ALA A 89 8.85 -13.68 -3.94
CA ALA A 89 7.72 -14.51 -3.52
C ALA A 89 7.66 -14.71 -2.00
N SER A 90 8.82 -14.86 -1.36
CA SER A 90 8.93 -14.98 0.11
C SER A 90 8.53 -13.71 0.88
N ASN A 91 8.43 -12.56 0.21
CA ASN A 91 7.98 -11.28 0.79
C ASN A 91 6.51 -10.97 0.48
N LEU A 92 5.80 -11.87 -0.22
CA LEU A 92 4.44 -11.63 -0.69
C LEU A 92 3.46 -12.63 -0.07
N GLU A 93 2.29 -12.13 0.30
CA GLU A 93 1.20 -12.94 0.81
C GLU A 93 -0.15 -12.42 0.30
N TRP A 94 -1.13 -13.33 0.15
CA TRP A 94 -2.51 -12.95 -0.09
C TRP A 94 -3.16 -12.60 1.24
N VAL A 95 -3.87 -11.47 1.30
CA VAL A 95 -4.56 -10.94 2.47
C VAL A 95 -5.92 -10.36 2.11
N SER A 96 -6.79 -10.24 3.11
CA SER A 96 -8.00 -9.44 3.03
C SER A 96 -7.68 -7.94 3.05
N GLN A 97 -8.64 -7.11 2.65
CA GLN A 97 -8.50 -5.64 2.71
C GLN A 97 -8.22 -5.13 4.13
N LYS A 98 -8.87 -5.75 5.12
CA LYS A 98 -8.75 -5.39 6.53
C LYS A 98 -7.35 -5.68 7.05
N GLU A 99 -6.83 -6.88 6.78
CA GLU A 99 -5.47 -7.27 7.16
C GLU A 99 -4.42 -6.36 6.52
N ASN A 100 -4.53 -6.09 5.21
CA ASN A 100 -3.63 -5.18 4.52
C ASN A 100 -3.62 -3.77 5.14
N THR A 101 -4.82 -3.26 5.44
CA THR A 101 -4.97 -1.95 6.08
C THR A 101 -4.35 -1.91 7.48
N GLN A 102 -4.57 -2.96 8.28
CA GLN A 102 -3.98 -3.07 9.61
C GLN A 102 -2.46 -3.19 9.54
N HIS A 103 -1.93 -3.96 8.59
CA HIS A 103 -0.50 -4.11 8.36
C HIS A 103 0.14 -2.75 8.01
N ALA A 104 -0.43 -2.02 7.05
CA ALA A 104 0.06 -0.69 6.68
C ALA A 104 0.01 0.32 7.85
N ILE A 105 -0.99 0.23 8.74
CA ILE A 105 -1.04 1.04 9.96
C ILE A 105 0.08 0.65 10.93
N ARG A 106 0.32 -0.65 11.16
CA ARG A 106 1.40 -1.12 12.04
C ARG A 106 2.78 -0.69 11.57
N LEU A 107 3.00 -0.67 10.25
CA LEU A 107 4.24 -0.20 9.64
C LEU A 107 4.33 1.34 9.52
N GLY A 108 3.30 2.08 9.93
CA GLY A 108 3.29 3.55 9.80
C GLY A 108 3.18 4.06 8.36
N LEU A 109 2.84 3.21 7.40
CA LEU A 109 2.68 3.55 5.98
C LEU A 109 1.39 4.34 5.69
N ARG A 110 0.46 4.38 6.65
CA ARG A 110 -0.71 5.27 6.60
C ARG A 110 -0.56 6.40 7.61
N CYS A 111 -0.53 7.64 7.11
CA CYS A 111 -0.60 8.82 7.95
C CYS A 111 -1.97 8.91 8.63
N GLN A 112 -2.00 8.70 9.95
CA GLN A 112 -3.15 9.10 10.75
C GLN A 112 -3.00 10.58 11.08
N ARG A 113 -3.97 11.39 10.64
CA ARG A 113 -3.98 12.82 10.98
C ARG A 113 -4.69 13.00 12.31
N ALA A 114 -3.96 13.52 13.29
CA ALA A 114 -4.55 13.95 14.53
C ALA A 114 -5.52 15.11 14.28
N VAL A 115 -6.55 15.19 15.11
CA VAL A 115 -7.59 16.22 15.04
C VAL A 115 -7.76 16.85 16.41
N LYS A 116 -8.04 18.15 16.44
CA LYS A 116 -8.47 18.83 17.66
C LYS A 116 -9.96 19.17 17.57
N GLN A 117 -10.68 18.86 18.64
CA GLN A 117 -12.05 19.32 18.89
C GLN A 117 -11.97 20.61 19.69
N ILE A 118 -12.63 21.67 19.21
CA ILE A 118 -12.62 23.00 19.84
C ILE A 118 -14.00 23.26 20.43
N PHE A 119 -14.02 23.57 21.72
CA PHE A 119 -15.22 23.90 22.50
C PHE A 119 -15.58 25.39 22.36
N HIS A 120 -16.79 25.75 22.77
CA HIS A 120 -17.28 27.14 22.67
C HIS A 120 -16.48 28.15 23.51
N ASP A 121 -15.88 27.70 24.60
CA ASP A 121 -15.02 28.51 25.47
C ASP A 121 -13.59 28.67 24.92
N GLY A 122 -13.30 28.10 23.75
CA GLY A 122 -11.98 28.12 23.13
C GLY A 122 -11.01 27.03 23.64
N SER A 123 -11.40 26.25 24.66
CA SER A 123 -10.64 25.07 25.06
C SER A 123 -10.68 24.01 23.96
N PHE A 124 -9.73 23.08 23.97
CA PHE A 124 -9.70 22.02 22.98
C PHE A 124 -9.19 20.69 23.54
N GLN A 125 -9.62 19.60 22.92
CA GLN A 125 -9.10 18.26 23.13
C GLN A 125 -8.48 17.73 21.84
N VAL A 126 -7.36 17.02 21.96
CA VAL A 126 -6.67 16.41 20.83
C VAL A 126 -6.95 14.91 20.79
N PHE A 127 -7.24 14.40 19.60
CA PHE A 127 -7.33 12.99 19.30
C PHE A 127 -6.25 12.61 18.28
N PRO A 128 -5.53 11.50 18.46
CA PRO A 128 -4.46 11.10 17.54
C PRO A 128 -4.99 10.66 16.17
N SER A 129 -6.30 10.36 16.04
CA SER A 129 -6.94 10.08 14.76
C SER A 129 -8.44 10.44 14.77
N LEU A 130 -9.00 10.59 13.57
CA LEU A 130 -10.46 10.68 13.38
C LEU A 130 -11.20 9.49 14.01
N ALA A 131 -10.66 8.29 13.88
CA ALA A 131 -11.29 7.08 14.42
C ALA A 131 -11.42 7.13 15.95
N GLU A 132 -10.41 7.66 16.64
CA GLU A 132 -10.48 7.85 18.08
C GLU A 132 -11.45 8.96 18.46
N ALA A 133 -11.44 10.08 17.73
CA ALA A 133 -12.41 11.16 17.93
C ALA A 133 -13.84 10.65 17.78
N GLN A 134 -14.13 9.82 16.78
CA GLN A 134 -15.44 9.20 16.60
C GLN A 134 -15.78 8.24 17.74
N ARG A 135 -14.84 7.43 18.21
CA ARG A 135 -15.07 6.49 19.32
C ARG A 135 -15.46 7.21 20.61
N ILE A 136 -14.80 8.32 20.91
CA ILE A 136 -15.00 9.07 22.17
C ILE A 136 -16.19 10.03 22.08
N THR A 137 -16.32 10.78 20.99
CA THR A 137 -17.36 11.83 20.85
C THR A 137 -18.62 11.35 20.15
N GLY A 138 -18.55 10.18 19.48
CA GLY A 138 -19.59 9.65 18.60
C GLY A 138 -19.79 10.44 17.29
N ALA A 139 -19.08 11.55 17.08
CA ALA A 139 -19.16 12.32 15.84
C ALA A 139 -18.56 11.50 14.69
N LYS A 140 -19.26 11.40 13.56
CA LYS A 140 -18.80 10.55 12.44
C LYS A 140 -17.54 11.15 11.82
N ASN A 141 -16.60 10.28 11.44
CA ASN A 141 -15.35 10.68 10.76
C ASN A 141 -15.59 11.62 9.56
N GLN A 142 -16.66 11.35 8.80
CA GLN A 142 -17.03 12.15 7.62
C GLN A 142 -17.41 13.58 8.01
N ASP A 143 -18.24 13.75 9.03
CA ASP A 143 -18.68 15.06 9.51
C ASP A 143 -17.50 15.84 10.10
N ILE A 144 -16.68 15.19 10.93
CA ILE A 144 -15.45 15.81 11.47
C ILE A 144 -14.55 16.27 10.31
N SER A 145 -14.35 15.42 9.28
CA SER A 145 -13.54 15.78 8.12
C SER A 145 -14.16 16.89 7.27
N LEU A 146 -15.48 17.03 7.21
CA LEU A 146 -16.13 18.13 6.51
C LEU A 146 -15.89 19.44 7.26
N VAL A 147 -15.98 19.41 8.58
CA VAL A 147 -15.68 20.57 9.43
C VAL A 147 -14.22 20.98 9.31
N CYS A 148 -13.27 20.04 9.44
CA CYS A 148 -11.84 20.34 9.28
C CYS A 148 -11.46 20.90 7.90
N ARG A 149 -12.27 20.65 6.86
CA ARG A 149 -12.08 21.17 5.50
C ARG A 149 -12.79 22.52 5.27
N GLY A 150 -13.50 23.04 6.26
CA GLY A 150 -14.31 24.26 6.13
C GLY A 150 -15.57 24.08 5.28
N LEU A 151 -15.98 22.82 5.00
CA LEU A 151 -17.20 22.52 4.25
C LEU A 151 -18.44 22.46 5.14
N GLN A 152 -18.23 22.37 6.46
CA GLN A 152 -19.27 22.49 7.48
C GLN A 152 -18.75 23.35 8.63
N ASN A 153 -19.64 24.09 9.30
CA ASN A 153 -19.26 25.00 10.38
C ASN A 153 -18.97 24.26 11.69
N HIS A 154 -19.70 23.19 11.97
CA HIS A 154 -19.56 22.37 13.17
C HIS A 154 -20.21 21.01 12.95
N THR A 155 -19.84 20.05 13.79
CA THR A 155 -20.59 18.80 13.96
C THR A 155 -20.80 18.55 15.43
N ARG A 156 -22.04 18.21 15.80
CA ARG A 156 -22.49 18.06 17.20
C ARG A 156 -22.18 19.27 18.10
N GLY A 157 -22.22 20.48 17.55
CA GLY A 157 -21.93 21.73 18.27
C GLY A 157 -20.44 22.05 18.40
N TYR A 158 -19.54 21.17 17.97
CA TYR A 158 -18.10 21.40 18.10
C TYR A 158 -17.44 21.76 16.76
N ARG A 159 -16.42 22.61 16.84
CA ARG A 159 -15.51 22.87 15.72
C ARG A 159 -14.37 21.85 15.74
N TRP A 160 -13.83 21.57 14.56
CA TRP A 160 -12.78 20.57 14.39
C TRP A 160 -11.74 21.07 13.43
N GLU A 161 -10.47 20.81 13.74
CA GLU A 161 -9.35 21.15 12.87
C GLU A 161 -8.36 20.00 12.80
N TYR A 162 -7.76 19.80 11.63
CA TYR A 162 -6.62 18.90 11.50
C TYR A 162 -5.41 19.52 12.19
N ILE A 163 -4.74 18.71 13.02
CA ILE A 163 -3.40 19.06 13.48
C ILE A 163 -2.48 18.73 12.32
N ASN A 164 -1.96 19.76 11.65
CA ASN A 164 -0.90 19.56 10.67
C ASN A 164 0.33 19.11 11.46
N ALA A 165 0.58 17.80 11.48
CA ALA A 165 1.91 17.32 11.77
C ALA A 165 2.78 17.86 10.62
N THR A 166 3.61 18.86 10.92
CA THR A 166 4.82 19.13 10.15
C THR A 166 5.70 17.90 10.32
N ILE A 167 5.35 16.79 9.67
CA ILE A 167 6.25 15.64 9.56
C ILE A 167 7.38 16.17 8.71
N HIS A 168 8.47 16.51 9.38
CA HIS A 168 9.76 16.67 8.75
C HIS A 168 9.95 15.44 7.87
N ASN A 169 10.05 15.65 6.56
CA ASN A 169 10.68 14.66 5.70
C ASN A 169 12.03 14.34 6.34
N LYS A 170 12.17 13.13 6.86
CA LYS A 170 13.47 12.62 7.27
C LYS A 170 14.18 12.15 6.02
N ASN A 171 15.42 12.63 5.93
CA ASN A 171 16.51 12.38 5.00
C ASN A 171 16.41 13.09 3.66
#